data_AF-A0A7V9A654-F1
#
_entry.id   AF-A0A7V9A654-F1
#
_cell.length_a   1.000
_cell.length_b   1.000
_cell.length_c   1.000
_cell.angle_alpha   90.00
_cell.angle_beta   90.00
_cell.angle_gamma   90.00
#
_symmetry.space_group_name_H-M   'P 1'
#
loop_
_entity.id
_entity.type
_entity.pdbx_description
1 polymer ?
#
loop_
_entity_poly.entity_id
_entity_poly.type
_entity_poly.pdbx_seq_one_letter_code
_entity_poly.pdbx_strand_id
1 'polypeptide(L)'
;MTWFSLDPRAIMPLDGLYVSKRLKRTIRSGKFQVTCDTAFREVMKGCSRPRHKKDGTWITPAMLKAYCKLHQEGHAHSVEVWHEGQLAGGIYGISIGGLFAGESMFHNVRDASKVALAALVSHLNQRGYHLFDIQQWTEHTGSMGAIEIARSDYLTLIENVVDLPVSFGQDLCEIEYFGSSLAD
;
A
#
# COMPACT_ATOMS: atom_id res chain seq x y z
N MET A 1 13.62 -15.49 -13.92
CA MET A 1 12.57 -15.05 -12.98
C MET A 1 12.75 -15.85 -11.70
N THR A 2 12.69 -15.20 -10.55
CA THR A 2 12.87 -15.81 -9.22
C THR A 2 11.61 -15.60 -8.41
N TRP A 3 11.24 -16.59 -7.59
CA TRP A 3 10.06 -16.54 -6.71
C TRP A 3 10.51 -16.62 -5.26
N PHE A 4 9.86 -15.88 -4.37
CA PHE A 4 10.28 -15.76 -2.97
C PHE A 4 9.10 -15.98 -2.02
N SER A 5 9.35 -16.69 -0.94
CA SER A 5 8.45 -16.85 0.21
C SER A 5 9.32 -16.81 1.45
N LEU A 6 9.51 -15.60 1.98
CA LEU A 6 10.50 -15.29 3.02
C LEU A 6 10.06 -15.81 4.39
N ASP A 7 11.04 -16.13 5.22
CA ASP A 7 10.87 -16.42 6.63
C ASP A 7 11.94 -15.65 7.44
N PRO A 8 11.55 -14.68 8.29
CA PRO A 8 10.17 -14.26 8.55
C PRO A 8 9.52 -13.50 7.37
N ARG A 9 8.19 -13.33 7.44
CA ARG A 9 7.39 -12.52 6.50
C ARG A 9 6.90 -11.26 7.21
N ALA A 10 6.97 -10.12 6.53
CA ALA A 10 6.48 -8.87 7.10
C ALA A 10 5.05 -8.53 6.68
N ILE A 11 4.24 -8.09 7.64
CA ILE A 11 2.87 -7.63 7.44
C ILE A 11 2.70 -6.24 8.05
N MET A 12 1.70 -5.50 7.55
CA MET A 12 1.22 -4.28 8.17
C MET A 12 -0.12 -4.58 8.86
N PRO A 13 -0.20 -4.58 10.19
CA PRO A 13 -1.48 -4.75 10.89
C PRO A 13 -2.46 -3.64 10.48
N LEU A 14 -3.68 -4.02 10.11
CA LEU A 14 -4.70 -3.07 9.64
C LEU A 14 -5.20 -2.14 10.75
N ASP A 15 -5.12 -2.58 12.00
CA ASP A 15 -5.42 -1.82 13.22
C ASP A 15 -4.18 -1.23 13.90
N GLY A 16 -2.97 -1.59 13.43
CA GLY A 16 -1.69 -1.23 14.05
C GLY A 16 -0.87 -0.17 13.30
N LEU A 17 -1.43 0.49 12.28
CA LEU A 17 -0.71 1.54 11.55
C LEU A 17 -0.38 2.72 12.48
N TYR A 18 0.91 2.96 12.70
CA TYR A 18 1.38 4.12 13.45
C TYR A 18 1.43 5.38 12.58
N VAL A 19 0.49 6.29 12.82
CA VAL A 19 0.43 7.61 12.18
C VAL A 19 0.92 8.69 13.15
N SER A 20 2.15 9.17 12.96
CA SER A 20 2.72 10.24 13.78
C SER A 20 1.83 11.50 13.82
N LYS A 21 1.89 12.27 14.92
CA LYS A 21 1.14 13.55 15.06
C LYS A 21 1.37 14.51 13.88
N ARG A 22 2.60 14.58 13.38
CA ARG A 22 2.96 15.40 12.21
C ARG A 22 2.26 14.92 10.93
N LEU A 23 2.19 13.61 10.73
CA LEU A 23 1.51 13.03 9.58
C LEU A 23 -0.01 13.25 9.68
N LYS A 24 -0.61 13.06 10.87
CA LYS A 24 -2.03 13.40 11.11
C LYS A 24 -2.33 14.86 10.71
N ARG A 25 -1.50 15.82 11.14
CA ARG A 25 -1.64 17.23 10.73
C ARG A 25 -1.50 17.43 9.22
N THR A 26 -0.61 16.67 8.58
CA THR A 26 -0.36 16.75 7.14
C THR A 26 -1.56 16.25 6.33
N ILE A 27 -2.22 15.17 6.78
CA ILE A 27 -3.42 14.65 6.14
C ILE A 27 -4.58 15.64 6.33
N ARG A 28 -4.78 16.14 7.56
CA ARG A 28 -5.86 17.09 7.89
C ARG A 28 -5.74 18.45 7.21
N SER A 29 -4.56 18.83 6.71
CA SER A 29 -4.38 20.14 6.08
C SER A 29 -5.02 20.23 4.70
N GLY A 30 -5.55 19.14 4.14
CA GLY A 30 -6.17 19.12 2.81
C GLY A 30 -5.20 19.44 1.66
N LYS A 31 -3.89 19.41 1.91
CA LYS A 31 -2.87 19.79 0.90
C LYS A 31 -2.71 18.74 -0.21
N PHE A 32 -3.20 17.53 0.04
CA PHE A 32 -3.11 16.39 -0.85
C PHE A 32 -4.50 15.92 -1.22
N GLN A 33 -4.69 15.59 -2.49
CA GLN A 33 -5.84 14.84 -2.96
C GLN A 33 -5.42 13.37 -3.07
N VAL A 34 -6.29 12.45 -2.65
CA VAL A 34 -6.04 11.01 -2.73
C VAL A 34 -7.07 10.40 -3.66
N THR A 35 -6.63 9.53 -4.56
CA THR A 35 -7.48 8.75 -5.48
C THR A 35 -7.01 7.31 -5.52
N CYS A 36 -7.79 6.42 -6.14
CA CYS A 36 -7.34 5.09 -6.50
C CYS A 36 -7.57 4.80 -7.97
N ASP A 37 -6.74 3.93 -8.54
CA ASP A 37 -6.92 3.38 -9.89
C ASP A 37 -7.03 4.41 -11.02
N THR A 38 -6.65 5.67 -10.77
CA THR A 38 -6.70 6.74 -11.79
C THR A 38 -5.41 6.85 -12.60
N ALA A 39 -4.28 6.39 -12.02
CA ALA A 39 -2.96 6.51 -12.64
C ALA A 39 -2.02 5.34 -12.26
N PHE A 40 -2.55 4.11 -12.30
CA PHE A 40 -1.83 2.89 -11.90
C PHE A 40 -0.46 2.74 -12.56
N ARG A 41 -0.39 2.96 -13.88
CA ARG A 41 0.85 2.85 -14.64
C ARG A 41 1.88 3.89 -14.21
N GLU A 42 1.44 5.11 -13.90
CA GLU A 42 2.26 6.22 -13.45
C GLU A 42 2.81 5.96 -12.05
N VAL A 43 2.01 5.35 -11.16
CA VAL A 43 2.46 4.89 -9.84
C VAL A 43 3.56 3.84 -9.97
N MET A 44 3.37 2.82 -10.80
CA MET A 44 4.41 1.80 -11.04
C MET A 44 5.69 2.40 -11.63
N LYS A 45 5.58 3.34 -12.58
CA LYS A 45 6.74 4.07 -13.13
C LYS A 45 7.43 4.93 -12.06
N GLY A 46 6.67 5.49 -11.11
CA GLY A 46 7.22 6.18 -9.95
C GLY A 46 8.04 5.24 -9.09
N CYS A 47 7.54 4.02 -8.85
CA CYS A 47 8.22 2.98 -8.09
C CYS A 47 9.43 2.37 -8.82
N SER A 48 9.46 2.41 -10.15
CA SER A 48 10.58 1.87 -10.94
C SER A 48 11.83 2.78 -10.94
N ARG A 49 11.76 3.97 -10.32
CA ARG A 49 12.89 4.89 -10.21
C ARG A 49 13.85 4.41 -9.12
N PRO A 50 15.17 4.35 -9.39
CA PRO A 50 16.15 4.02 -8.38
C PRO A 50 16.06 4.99 -7.20
N ARG A 51 16.05 4.48 -5.96
CA ARG A 51 16.17 5.32 -4.76
C ARG A 51 17.59 5.86 -4.60
N HIS A 52 18.58 5.08 -5.04
CA HIS A 52 19.97 5.50 -5.22
C HIS A 52 20.49 5.14 -6.62
N LYS A 53 21.46 5.90 -7.15
CA LYS A 53 22.02 5.70 -8.50
C LYS A 53 22.57 4.28 -8.78
N LYS A 54 22.77 3.45 -7.76
CA LYS A 54 23.32 2.09 -7.85
C LYS A 54 22.29 0.97 -7.69
N ASP A 55 21.04 1.31 -7.38
CA ASP A 55 19.99 0.31 -7.16
C ASP A 55 19.24 0.03 -8.45
N GLY A 56 19.28 -1.22 -8.90
CA GLY A 56 18.32 -1.70 -9.90
C GLY A 56 16.93 -1.85 -9.26
N THR A 57 15.87 -1.65 -10.03
CA THR A 57 14.51 -2.03 -9.61
C THR A 57 14.10 -3.29 -10.34
N TRP A 58 13.34 -4.17 -9.67
CA TRP A 58 12.78 -5.37 -10.30
C TRP A 58 11.65 -5.04 -11.30
N ILE A 59 11.17 -3.79 -11.30
CA ILE A 59 10.09 -3.30 -12.15
C ILE A 59 10.64 -3.02 -13.56
N THR A 60 10.83 -4.10 -14.30
CA THR A 60 11.20 -4.06 -15.72
C THR A 60 9.99 -3.67 -16.59
N PRO A 61 10.19 -3.30 -17.88
CA PRO A 61 9.08 -3.06 -18.80
C PRO A 61 8.10 -4.26 -18.93
N ALA A 62 8.60 -5.49 -18.80
CA ALA A 62 7.78 -6.69 -18.82
C ALA A 62 6.89 -6.79 -17.56
N MET A 63 7.45 -6.50 -16.38
CA MET A 63 6.67 -6.45 -15.13
C MET A 63 5.63 -5.34 -15.15
N LEU A 64 5.99 -4.14 -15.64
CA LEU A 64 5.04 -3.03 -15.82
C LEU A 64 3.85 -3.46 -16.68
N LYS A 65 4.11 -4.13 -17.81
CA LYS A 65 3.05 -4.65 -18.70
C LYS A 65 2.17 -5.70 -18.00
N ALA A 66 2.78 -6.63 -17.26
CA ALA A 66 2.06 -7.69 -16.55
C ALA A 66 1.13 -7.13 -15.47
N TYR A 67 1.61 -6.23 -14.62
CA TYR A 67 0.79 -5.61 -13.57
C TYR A 67 -0.26 -4.66 -14.13
N CYS A 68 0.01 -3.94 -15.23
CA CYS A 68 -1.03 -3.15 -15.91
C CYS A 68 -2.15 -4.05 -16.45
N LYS A 69 -1.83 -5.26 -16.92
CA LYS A 69 -2.84 -6.24 -17.32
C LYS A 69 -3.65 -6.72 -16.11
N LEU A 70 -3.00 -7.06 -15.00
CA LEU A 70 -3.70 -7.42 -13.75
C LEU A 70 -4.60 -6.30 -13.24
N HIS A 71 -4.19 -5.05 -13.39
CA HIS A 71 -5.01 -3.89 -13.05
C HIS A 71 -6.26 -3.79 -13.94
N GLN A 72 -6.10 -3.98 -15.26
CA GLN A 72 -7.23 -4.02 -16.20
C GLN A 72 -8.22 -5.17 -15.91
N GLU A 73 -7.71 -6.27 -15.36
CA GLU A 73 -8.51 -7.43 -14.94
C GLU A 73 -9.13 -7.26 -13.53
N GLY A 74 -8.86 -6.14 -12.85
CA GLY A 74 -9.41 -5.84 -11.52
C GLY A 74 -8.71 -6.53 -10.36
N HIS A 75 -7.47 -7.00 -10.56
CA HIS A 75 -6.67 -7.68 -9.53
C HIS A 75 -5.61 -6.79 -8.89
N ALA A 76 -5.09 -5.81 -9.63
CA ALA A 76 -4.07 -4.89 -9.12
C ALA A 76 -4.64 -3.48 -8.98
N HIS A 77 -4.32 -2.84 -7.86
CA HIS A 77 -4.86 -1.54 -7.51
C HIS A 77 -3.77 -0.57 -7.08
N SER A 78 -4.00 0.71 -7.31
CA SER A 78 -3.13 1.79 -6.85
C SER A 78 -3.87 2.79 -6.00
N VAL A 79 -3.14 3.42 -5.09
CA VAL A 79 -3.56 4.62 -4.37
C VAL A 79 -2.60 5.73 -4.75
N GLU A 80 -3.14 6.77 -5.37
CA GLU A 80 -2.39 7.95 -5.82
C GLU A 80 -2.54 9.09 -4.81
N VAL A 81 -1.47 9.85 -4.65
CA VAL A 81 -1.49 11.11 -3.91
C VAL A 81 -1.06 12.23 -4.83
N TRP A 82 -1.92 13.24 -4.95
CA TRP A 82 -1.74 14.40 -5.81
C TRP A 82 -1.48 15.65 -4.98
N HIS A 83 -0.60 16.52 -5.47
CA HIS A 83 -0.32 17.83 -4.91
C HIS A 83 -0.28 18.84 -6.05
N GLU A 84 -1.12 19.87 -5.97
CA GLU A 84 -1.19 20.92 -7.01
C GLU A 84 -1.40 20.35 -8.43
N GLY A 85 -2.24 19.31 -8.54
CA GLY A 85 -2.55 18.63 -9.80
C GLY A 85 -1.44 17.69 -10.32
N GLN A 86 -0.34 17.49 -9.58
CA GLN A 86 0.77 16.62 -9.96
C GLN A 86 0.84 15.37 -9.09
N LEU A 87 1.24 14.24 -9.68
CA LEU A 87 1.41 12.97 -8.96
C LEU A 87 2.58 13.06 -7.97
N ALA A 88 2.24 13.24 -6.70
CA ALA A 88 3.15 13.51 -5.60
C ALA A 88 3.70 12.23 -4.96
N GLY A 89 2.99 11.11 -5.09
CA GLY A 89 3.40 9.79 -4.62
C GLY A 89 2.29 8.77 -4.81
N GLY A 90 2.55 7.55 -4.37
CA GLY A 90 1.55 6.48 -4.42
C GLY A 90 2.09 5.14 -3.98
N ILE A 91 1.18 4.18 -3.87
CA ILE A 91 1.42 2.77 -3.55
C ILE A 91 0.57 1.92 -4.48
N TYR A 92 1.06 0.74 -4.88
CA TYR A 92 0.26 -0.24 -5.62
C TYR A 92 0.42 -1.64 -5.03
N GLY A 93 -0.55 -2.51 -5.31
CA GLY A 93 -0.57 -3.88 -4.84
C GLY A 93 -1.57 -4.75 -5.56
N ILE A 94 -1.66 -6.01 -5.13
CA ILE A 94 -2.62 -7.00 -5.64
C ILE A 94 -3.66 -7.31 -4.56
N SER A 95 -4.92 -7.35 -4.95
CA SER A 95 -6.04 -7.75 -4.11
C SER A 95 -6.47 -9.19 -4.43
N ILE A 96 -6.56 -10.04 -3.40
CA ILE A 96 -7.03 -11.43 -3.50
C ILE A 96 -7.90 -11.73 -2.27
N GLY A 97 -9.22 -11.74 -2.44
CA GLY A 97 -10.16 -11.86 -1.32
C GLY A 97 -9.84 -10.84 -0.22
N GLY A 98 -9.67 -11.32 1.01
CA GLY A 98 -9.29 -10.51 2.18
C GLY A 98 -7.80 -10.20 2.33
N LEU A 99 -6.95 -10.55 1.35
CA LEU A 99 -5.53 -10.21 1.29
C LEU A 99 -5.29 -9.04 0.33
N PHE A 100 -4.52 -8.06 0.79
CA PHE A 100 -3.86 -7.09 -0.08
C PHE A 100 -2.34 -7.27 0.01
N ALA A 101 -1.67 -7.54 -1.11
CA ALA A 101 -0.21 -7.62 -1.18
C ALA A 101 0.34 -6.30 -1.74
N GLY A 102 0.90 -5.45 -0.87
CA GLY A 102 1.48 -4.17 -1.28
C GLY A 102 2.85 -4.38 -1.91
N GLU A 103 3.05 -3.96 -3.15
CA GLU A 103 4.25 -4.28 -3.93
C GLU A 103 5.33 -3.21 -3.78
N SER A 104 4.96 -1.95 -3.96
CA SER A 104 5.89 -0.84 -3.83
C SER A 104 5.19 0.49 -3.67
N MET A 105 5.94 1.46 -3.18
CA MET A 105 5.51 2.84 -3.03
C MET A 105 6.65 3.81 -3.35
N PHE A 106 6.26 5.01 -3.77
CA PHE A 106 7.18 6.10 -4.07
C PHE A 106 6.60 7.44 -3.61
N HIS A 107 7.46 8.45 -3.52
CA HIS A 107 7.04 9.83 -3.36
C HIS A 107 8.02 10.77 -4.07
N ASN A 108 7.48 11.83 -4.66
CA ASN A 108 8.20 13.01 -5.14
C ASN A 108 8.05 14.19 -4.17
N VAL A 109 6.95 14.22 -3.40
CA VAL A 109 6.69 15.23 -2.37
C VAL A 109 6.76 14.60 -0.99
N ARG A 110 7.37 15.31 -0.03
CA ARG A 110 7.49 14.84 1.35
C ARG A 110 6.13 14.41 1.92
N ASP A 111 6.15 13.25 2.58
CA ASP A 111 5.02 12.58 3.23
C ASP A 111 3.97 11.97 2.28
N ALA A 112 4.04 12.16 0.96
CA ALA A 112 3.03 11.66 0.03
C ALA A 112 2.85 10.13 0.08
N SER A 113 3.94 9.34 0.10
CA SER A 113 3.83 7.87 0.21
C SER A 113 3.22 7.40 1.54
N LYS A 114 3.44 8.16 2.62
CA LYS A 114 2.84 7.85 3.93
C LYS A 114 1.36 8.18 3.96
N VAL A 115 0.94 9.24 3.27
CA VAL A 115 -0.48 9.56 3.08
C VAL A 115 -1.15 8.48 2.23
N ALA A 116 -0.50 8.02 1.16
CA ALA A 116 -1.00 6.91 0.35
C ALA A 116 -1.18 5.63 1.18
N LEU A 117 -0.19 5.29 2.01
CA LEU A 117 -0.26 4.15 2.91
C LEU A 117 -1.37 4.29 3.95
N ALA A 118 -1.52 5.47 4.57
CA ALA A 118 -2.58 5.70 5.55
C ALA A 118 -3.98 5.59 4.93
N ALA A 119 -4.17 6.14 3.72
CA ALA A 119 -5.40 6.00 2.98
C ALA A 119 -5.69 4.53 2.61
N LEU A 120 -4.66 3.81 2.12
CA LEU A 120 -4.79 2.40 1.80
C LEU A 120 -5.20 1.57 3.02
N VAL A 121 -4.50 1.69 4.16
CA VAL A 121 -4.84 0.90 5.35
C VAL A 121 -6.24 1.22 5.86
N SER A 122 -6.63 2.49 5.87
CA SER A 122 -7.98 2.90 6.24
C SER A 122 -9.04 2.27 5.33
N HIS A 123 -8.80 2.29 4.02
CA HIS A 123 -9.68 1.69 3.03
C HIS A 123 -9.75 0.16 3.17
N LEU A 124 -8.60 -0.52 3.29
CA LEU A 124 -8.56 -1.98 3.47
C LEU A 124 -9.33 -2.41 4.73
N ASN A 125 -9.16 -1.70 5.84
CA ASN A 125 -9.90 -1.98 7.06
C ASN A 125 -11.42 -1.82 6.86
N GLN A 126 -11.86 -0.72 6.25
CA GLN A 126 -13.29 -0.47 5.98
C GLN A 126 -13.91 -1.44 4.97
N ARG A 127 -13.11 -1.97 4.03
CA ARG A 127 -13.54 -2.98 3.05
C ARG A 127 -13.55 -4.40 3.63
N GLY A 128 -13.08 -4.60 4.86
CA GLY A 128 -13.06 -5.91 5.52
C GLY A 128 -11.89 -6.79 5.09
N TYR A 129 -10.77 -6.21 4.63
CA TYR A 129 -9.54 -6.98 4.47
C TYR A 129 -9.03 -7.42 5.84
N HIS A 130 -8.34 -8.55 5.86
CA HIS A 130 -7.80 -9.14 7.08
C HIS A 130 -6.27 -9.18 7.07
N LEU A 131 -5.65 -9.14 5.88
CA LEU A 131 -4.20 -9.27 5.74
C LEU A 131 -3.65 -8.22 4.77
N PHE A 132 -2.69 -7.43 5.23
CA PHE A 132 -1.89 -6.55 4.38
C PHE A 132 -0.42 -7.01 4.39
N ASP A 133 -0.03 -7.72 3.33
CA ASP A 133 1.34 -8.20 3.12
C ASP A 133 2.23 -7.08 2.59
N ILE A 134 3.40 -6.91 3.20
CA ILE A 134 4.43 -5.94 2.76
C ILE A 134 5.78 -6.62 2.49
N GLN A 135 5.77 -7.96 2.40
CA GLN A 135 6.88 -8.88 2.10
C GLN A 135 8.07 -8.82 3.07
N GLN A 136 8.77 -7.70 3.11
CA GLN A 136 10.01 -7.49 3.86
C GLN A 136 9.87 -6.33 4.82
N TRP A 137 10.33 -6.55 6.05
CA TRP A 137 10.42 -5.48 7.01
C TRP A 137 11.60 -4.57 6.67
N THR A 138 11.41 -3.28 6.92
CA THR A 138 12.45 -2.27 6.84
C THR A 138 12.29 -1.32 8.02
N GLU A 139 13.34 -0.62 8.41
CA GLU A 139 13.24 0.40 9.47
C GLU A 139 12.13 1.43 9.17
N HIS A 140 11.95 1.77 7.88
CA HIS A 140 10.88 2.65 7.45
C HIS A 140 9.48 2.07 7.72
N THR A 141 9.21 0.83 7.30
CA THR A 141 7.90 0.19 7.51
C THR A 141 7.66 -0.15 8.97
N GLY A 142 8.69 -0.55 9.71
CA GLY A 142 8.62 -0.76 11.16
C GLY A 142 8.28 0.51 11.93
N SER A 143 8.83 1.66 11.54
CA SER A 143 8.45 2.96 12.13
C SER A 143 6.98 3.33 11.93
N MET A 144 6.28 2.64 11.02
CA MET A 144 4.86 2.79 10.73
C MET A 144 4.01 1.66 11.31
N GLY A 145 4.58 0.74 12.09
CA GLY A 145 3.85 -0.33 12.76
C GLY A 145 3.93 -1.70 12.07
N ALA A 146 4.73 -1.85 11.02
CA ALA A 146 4.96 -3.17 10.42
C ALA A 146 5.65 -4.12 11.40
N ILE A 147 5.24 -5.38 11.34
CA ILE A 147 5.78 -6.47 12.16
C ILE A 147 6.24 -7.62 11.26
N GLU A 148 7.09 -8.48 11.81
CA GLU A 148 7.49 -9.75 11.21
C GLU A 148 6.78 -10.90 11.91
N ILE A 149 6.28 -11.87 11.14
CA ILE A 149 5.68 -13.10 11.62
C ILE A 149 6.38 -14.30 10.98
N ALA A 150 6.30 -15.47 11.63
CA ALA A 150 6.81 -16.70 11.04
C ALA A 150 6.09 -16.99 9.72
N ARG A 151 6.81 -17.52 8.73
CA ARG A 151 6.23 -17.87 7.44
C ARG A 151 5.05 -18.85 7.58
N SER A 152 5.12 -19.80 8.53
CA SER A 152 4.03 -20.73 8.82
C SER A 152 2.73 -20.03 9.20
N ASP A 153 2.84 -19.00 10.04
CA ASP A 153 1.70 -18.24 10.53
C ASP A 153 1.12 -17.39 9.40
N TYR A 154 1.99 -16.78 8.59
CA TYR A 154 1.58 -16.05 7.38
C TYR A 154 0.81 -16.93 6.38
N LEU A 155 1.28 -18.15 6.10
CA LEU A 155 0.59 -19.06 5.19
C LEU A 155 -0.77 -19.49 5.76
N THR A 156 -0.85 -19.74 7.06
CA THR A 156 -2.13 -20.01 7.74
C THR A 156 -3.10 -18.84 7.61
N LEU A 157 -2.61 -17.59 7.72
CA LEU A 157 -3.45 -16.41 7.50
C LEU A 157 -3.95 -16.33 6.06
N ILE A 158 -3.08 -16.55 5.06
CA ILE A 158 -3.48 -16.54 3.64
C ILE A 158 -4.63 -17.51 3.38
N GLU A 159 -4.51 -18.76 3.83
CA GLU A 159 -5.51 -19.81 3.60
C GLU A 159 -6.90 -19.41 4.11
N ASN A 160 -6.97 -18.60 5.17
CA ASN A 160 -8.22 -18.15 5.77
C ASN A 160 -8.83 -16.91 5.11
N VAL A 161 -8.09 -16.19 4.26
CA VAL A 161 -8.53 -14.88 3.74
C VAL A 161 -8.71 -14.81 2.24
N VAL A 162 -8.02 -15.65 1.45
CA VAL A 162 -8.01 -15.53 -0.02
C VAL A 162 -9.37 -15.83 -0.68
N ASP A 163 -10.20 -16.64 -0.04
CA ASP A 163 -11.55 -16.99 -0.54
C ASP A 163 -12.65 -16.10 0.04
N LEU A 164 -12.31 -15.11 0.88
CA LEU A 164 -13.30 -14.18 1.40
C LEU A 164 -13.89 -13.33 0.26
N PRO A 165 -15.20 -13.02 0.29
CA PRO A 165 -15.88 -12.23 -0.73
C PRO A 165 -15.60 -10.72 -0.58
N VAL A 166 -14.33 -10.37 -0.46
CA VAL A 166 -13.82 -9.00 -0.32
C VAL A 166 -13.20 -8.57 -1.64
N SER A 167 -13.41 -7.31 -2.01
CA SER A 167 -12.81 -6.70 -3.20
C SER A 167 -12.41 -5.27 -2.87
N PHE A 168 -11.46 -4.73 -3.65
CA PHE A 168 -10.96 -3.38 -3.43
C PHE A 168 -12.06 -2.34 -3.68
N GLY A 169 -12.82 -2.52 -4.76
CA GLY A 169 -13.85 -1.57 -5.18
C GLY A 169 -13.31 -0.56 -6.20
N GLN A 170 -14.11 0.45 -6.53
CA GLN A 170 -13.78 1.47 -7.53
C GLN A 170 -13.40 2.82 -6.92
N ASP A 171 -13.81 3.04 -5.66
CA ASP A 171 -13.61 4.29 -4.95
C ASP A 171 -12.98 4.03 -3.59
N LEU A 172 -12.10 4.93 -3.16
CA LEU A 172 -11.58 4.92 -1.79
C LEU A 172 -12.68 5.26 -0.80
N CYS A 173 -12.64 4.57 0.34
CA CYS A 173 -13.41 4.98 1.50
C CYS A 173 -12.86 6.31 2.05
N GLU A 174 -13.69 7.08 2.74
CA GLU A 174 -13.18 8.25 3.47
C GLU A 174 -12.10 7.81 4.45
N ILE A 175 -11.05 8.62 4.59
CA ILE A 175 -9.94 8.26 5.48
C ILE A 175 -10.42 8.39 6.92
N GLU A 176 -10.74 7.25 7.54
CA GLU A 176 -10.99 7.13 8.96
C GLU A 176 -9.66 7.02 9.72
N TYR A 177 -9.51 7.81 10.78
CA TYR A 177 -8.28 7.87 11.56
C TYR A 177 -8.36 6.88 12.72
N PHE A 178 -7.48 5.86 12.70
CA PHE A 178 -7.31 4.92 13.81
C PHE A 178 -6.97 5.65 15.12
N GLY A 179 -7.80 5.43 16.15
CA GLY A 179 -7.52 5.82 17.53
C GLY A 179 -7.41 7.33 17.79
N SER A 180 -8.55 8.05 17.67
CA SER A 180 -9.03 9.12 18.56
C SER A 180 -9.98 10.02 17.77
N SER A 181 -11.19 10.20 18.31
CA SER A 181 -12.13 11.27 17.96
C SER A 181 -11.40 12.61 17.74
N LEU A 182 -11.95 13.46 16.88
CA LEU A 182 -11.47 14.82 16.62
C LEU A 182 -11.65 15.79 17.81
N ALA A 183 -11.94 15.29 19.00
CA ALA A 183 -11.95 16.05 20.25
C ALA A 183 -10.84 15.51 21.16
N ASP A 184 -9.65 16.11 21.06
CA ASP A 184 -8.66 16.34 22.13
C ASP A 184 -7.45 17.12 21.58
#